data_AF-X1Q703-F1
#
_entry.id   AF-X1Q703-F1
#
_cell.length_a   1.000
_cell.length_b   1.000
_cell.length_c   1.000
_cell.angle_alpha   90.00
_cell.angle_beta   90.00
_cell.angle_gamma   90.00
#
_symmetry.space_group_name_H-M   'P 1'
#
loop_
_entity.id
_entity.type
_entity.pdbx_description
1 polymer ?
#
loop_
_entity_poly.entity_id
_entity_poly.type
_entity_poly.pdbx_seq_one_letter_code
_entity_poly.pdbx_strand_id
1 'polypeptide(L)'
;EDKPTGAATFLALTDTPGDFSGNANKVVAVNVGEDAVEFTDPIPKTTDWKGSFNWDTSEYTTNEQDISALFSTNLALTTRRKYSVKLDLTNIEADASFSELYLAVKEKIDGTNYRAIDRKTVTKANIAATAEPGIIIDIPATSENIQITMQMSTALAGDATIYYAVVKEHLE
;
A
#
# COMPACT_ATOMS: atom_id res chain seq x y z
N GLU A 1 -1.76 53.18 4.73
CA GLU A 1 -2.28 51.92 4.17
C GLU A 1 -2.63 50.99 5.31
N ASP A 2 -3.80 50.35 5.27
CA ASP A 2 -4.13 49.24 6.16
C ASP A 2 -3.46 47.99 5.56
N LYS A 3 -2.37 47.54 6.18
CA LYS A 3 -1.63 46.38 5.68
C LYS A 3 -2.46 45.12 6.01
N PRO A 4 -2.82 44.28 5.03
CA PRO A 4 -3.51 43.04 5.34
C PRO A 4 -2.69 42.22 6.34
N THR A 5 -3.29 41.89 7.48
CA THR A 5 -2.68 41.01 8.49
C THR A 5 -2.72 39.59 7.97
N GLY A 6 -1.55 39.04 7.65
CA GLY A 6 -1.42 37.64 7.29
C GLY A 6 -1.73 36.72 8.47
N ALA A 7 -2.03 35.44 8.17
CA ALA A 7 -2.21 34.41 9.19
C ALA A 7 -0.96 34.30 10.08
N ALA A 8 -1.15 34.30 11.39
CA ALA A 8 -0.06 34.21 12.37
C ALA A 8 0.46 32.77 12.55
N THR A 9 -0.35 31.78 12.18
CA THR A 9 -0.03 30.35 12.27
C THR A 9 -0.55 29.64 11.01
N PHE A 10 0.00 28.47 10.72
CA PHE A 10 -0.46 27.65 9.60
C PHE A 10 -1.94 27.27 9.75
N LEU A 11 -2.38 26.90 10.97
CA LEU A 11 -3.78 26.56 11.28
C LEU A 11 -4.76 27.74 11.22
N ALA A 12 -4.26 28.98 11.10
CA ALA A 12 -5.11 30.16 10.93
C ALA A 12 -5.47 30.42 9.45
N LEU A 13 -4.94 29.61 8.53
CA LEU A 13 -5.32 29.62 7.12
C LEU A 13 -6.64 28.87 6.91
N THR A 14 -7.52 29.41 6.08
CA THR A 14 -8.88 28.88 5.86
C THR A 14 -8.92 27.64 4.95
N ASP A 15 -7.83 27.38 4.25
CA ASP A 15 -7.63 26.27 3.30
C ASP A 15 -6.73 25.16 3.87
N THR A 16 -6.57 25.12 5.20
CA THR A 16 -5.76 24.12 5.91
C THR A 16 -6.59 23.32 6.93
N PRO A 17 -6.12 22.14 7.36
CA PRO A 17 -6.74 21.42 8.47
C PRO A 17 -6.68 22.24 9.78
N GLY A 18 -7.73 22.15 10.60
CA GLY A 18 -7.88 23.00 11.80
C GLY A 18 -7.07 22.57 13.03
N ASP A 19 -6.41 21.42 13.01
CA ASP A 19 -5.56 20.96 14.11
C ASP A 19 -4.45 19.98 13.68
N PHE A 20 -3.46 19.77 14.56
CA PHE A 20 -2.40 18.77 14.39
C PHE A 20 -2.69 17.43 15.09
N SER A 21 -3.82 17.29 15.78
CA SER A 21 -4.12 16.12 16.61
C SER A 21 -4.38 14.89 15.73
N GLY A 22 -3.62 13.81 15.95
CA GLY A 22 -3.71 12.61 15.11
C GLY A 22 -3.04 12.74 13.72
N ASN A 23 -2.33 13.85 13.46
CA ASN A 23 -1.62 14.12 12.21
C ASN A 23 -0.09 14.02 12.35
N ALA A 24 0.38 13.25 13.34
CA ALA A 24 1.82 13.05 13.55
C ALA A 24 2.47 12.43 12.29
N ASN A 25 3.63 12.97 11.89
CA ASN A 25 4.43 12.53 10.72
C ASN A 25 3.76 12.67 9.35
N LYS A 26 2.61 13.33 9.26
CA LYS A 26 1.98 13.63 7.98
C LYS A 26 2.67 14.77 7.23
N VAL A 27 2.45 14.82 5.92
CA VAL A 27 2.91 15.89 5.03
C VAL A 27 1.72 16.72 4.56
N VAL A 28 2.01 17.95 4.14
CA VAL A 28 1.01 18.83 3.50
C VAL A 28 0.96 18.51 2.01
N ALA A 29 -0.24 18.25 1.48
CA ALA A 29 -0.49 18.05 0.06
C ALA A 29 -1.72 18.85 -0.39
N VAL A 30 -1.81 19.18 -1.68
CA VAL A 30 -3.04 19.72 -2.28
C VAL A 30 -4.08 18.61 -2.31
N ASN A 31 -5.32 18.91 -1.92
CA ASN A 31 -6.40 17.94 -1.90
C ASN A 31 -6.88 17.60 -3.33
N VAL A 32 -7.67 16.53 -3.47
CA VAL A 32 -8.23 16.11 -4.77
C VAL A 32 -9.14 17.16 -5.43
N GLY A 33 -9.73 18.05 -4.63
CA GLY A 33 -10.57 19.15 -5.10
C GLY A 33 -9.78 20.35 -5.62
N GLU A 34 -8.46 20.36 -5.45
CA GLU A 34 -7.55 21.46 -5.80
C GLU A 34 -7.92 22.81 -5.17
N ASP A 35 -8.68 22.79 -4.07
CA ASP A 35 -9.23 23.99 -3.41
C ASP A 35 -8.71 24.19 -1.98
N ALA A 36 -7.95 23.22 -1.46
CA ALA A 36 -7.35 23.28 -0.14
C ALA A 36 -6.08 22.41 -0.05
N VAL A 37 -5.45 22.45 1.12
CA VAL A 37 -4.42 21.48 1.49
C VAL A 37 -4.89 20.53 2.58
N GLU A 38 -4.32 19.33 2.61
CA GLU A 38 -4.61 18.29 3.58
C GLU A 38 -3.33 17.74 4.22
N PHE A 39 -3.48 17.18 5.42
CA PHE A 39 -2.44 16.34 6.02
C PHE A 39 -2.62 14.91 5.55
N THR A 40 -1.71 14.47 4.67
CA THR A 40 -1.68 13.11 4.13
C THR A 40 -0.44 12.35 4.60
N ASP A 41 -0.45 11.04 4.47
CA ASP A 41 0.74 10.24 4.75
C ASP A 41 1.86 10.59 3.75
N PRO A 42 3.13 10.64 4.19
CA PRO A 42 4.24 10.91 3.27
C PRO A 42 4.30 9.84 2.18
N ILE A 43 4.55 10.29 0.95
CA ILE A 43 4.94 9.39 -0.13
C ILE A 43 6.21 8.65 0.34
N PRO A 44 6.22 7.31 0.38
CA PRO A 44 7.42 6.55 0.73
C PRO A 44 8.57 6.95 -0.20
N LYS A 45 9.69 7.40 0.37
CA LYS A 45 10.92 7.57 -0.41
C LYS A 45 11.47 6.19 -0.75
N THR A 46 12.37 6.12 -1.73
CA THR A 46 12.97 4.83 -2.15
C THR A 46 13.65 4.05 -1.00
N THR A 47 14.02 4.75 0.08
CA THR A 47 14.56 4.18 1.33
C THR A 47 13.52 3.74 2.36
N ASP A 48 12.24 4.10 2.16
CA ASP A 48 11.11 3.76 3.04
C ASP A 48 10.40 2.47 2.61
N TRP A 49 10.69 1.97 1.40
CA TRP A 49 10.22 0.67 0.92
C TRP A 49 10.74 -0.44 1.84
N LYS A 50 9.82 -1.31 2.28
CA LYS A 50 10.14 -2.42 3.19
C LYS A 50 10.85 -3.57 2.50
N GLY A 51 10.72 -3.64 1.18
CA GLY A 51 11.47 -4.56 0.36
C GLY A 51 11.23 -4.35 -1.13
N SER A 52 11.88 -5.21 -1.91
CA SER A 52 11.67 -5.33 -3.35
C SER A 52 11.88 -6.79 -3.75
N PHE A 53 11.33 -7.15 -4.90
CA PHE A 53 11.65 -8.42 -5.57
C PHE A 53 11.74 -8.17 -7.08
N ASN A 54 12.42 -9.05 -7.80
CA ASN A 54 12.46 -9.04 -9.26
C ASN A 54 11.36 -9.98 -9.77
N TRP A 55 10.44 -9.45 -10.57
CA TRP A 55 9.43 -10.24 -11.26
C TRP A 55 10.04 -10.90 -12.49
N ASP A 56 10.05 -12.23 -12.50
CA ASP A 56 10.38 -13.04 -13.68
C ASP A 56 9.11 -13.23 -14.53
N THR A 57 9.10 -12.64 -15.72
CA THR A 57 7.92 -12.69 -16.59
C THR A 57 7.60 -14.10 -17.10
N SER A 58 8.59 -15.01 -17.13
CA SER A 58 8.42 -16.36 -17.66
C SER A 58 7.60 -17.28 -16.75
N GLU A 59 7.44 -16.93 -15.47
CA GLU A 59 6.77 -17.76 -14.46
C GLU A 59 5.47 -17.14 -13.91
N TYR A 60 4.87 -16.18 -14.63
CA TYR A 60 3.78 -15.36 -14.09
C TYR A 60 2.55 -16.14 -13.59
N THR A 61 2.28 -17.33 -14.14
CA THR A 61 1.12 -18.18 -13.73
C THR A 61 1.41 -19.11 -12.56
N THR A 62 2.67 -19.34 -12.22
CA THR A 62 3.08 -20.36 -11.26
C THR A 62 3.89 -19.82 -10.09
N ASN A 63 4.47 -18.62 -10.22
CA ASN A 63 5.31 -18.02 -9.20
C ASN A 63 4.57 -16.90 -8.48
N GLU A 64 4.21 -17.17 -7.23
CA GLU A 64 3.68 -16.18 -6.30
C GLU A 64 4.82 -15.60 -5.47
N GLN A 65 5.12 -14.32 -5.66
CA GLN A 65 6.23 -13.65 -5.00
C GLN A 65 5.87 -13.31 -3.55
N ASP A 66 6.71 -13.75 -2.62
CA ASP A 66 6.54 -13.46 -1.20
C ASP A 66 6.85 -12.00 -0.90
N ILE A 67 5.85 -11.28 -0.41
CA ILE A 67 5.99 -9.90 0.08
C ILE A 67 5.70 -9.83 1.57
N SER A 68 5.87 -10.91 2.34
CA SER A 68 5.48 -10.98 3.75
C SER A 68 6.43 -10.29 4.72
N ALA A 69 7.57 -9.78 4.25
CA ALA A 69 8.42 -8.86 5.03
C ALA A 69 7.67 -7.59 5.52
N LEU A 70 6.43 -7.44 5.08
CA LEU A 70 5.48 -6.38 5.34
C LEU A 70 4.85 -6.34 6.75
N PHE A 71 4.89 -7.41 7.57
CA PHE A 71 4.36 -7.41 8.95
C PHE A 71 4.89 -8.58 9.80
N SER A 72 4.72 -8.52 11.14
CA SER A 72 5.05 -9.65 12.03
C SER A 72 4.09 -10.81 11.76
N THR A 73 4.59 -11.90 11.21
CA THR A 73 3.82 -13.09 10.82
C THR A 73 3.13 -13.78 12.00
N ASN A 74 3.59 -13.53 13.22
CA ASN A 74 2.96 -14.03 14.45
C ASN A 74 1.90 -13.05 14.96
N LEU A 75 0.70 -13.10 14.36
CA LEU A 75 -0.46 -12.33 14.78
C LEU A 75 -1.14 -13.02 15.99
N ALA A 76 -0.46 -13.06 17.14
CA ALA A 76 -0.91 -13.80 18.32
C ALA A 76 -2.12 -13.19 19.09
N LEU A 77 -2.84 -12.23 18.51
CA LEU A 77 -3.92 -11.49 19.18
C LEU A 77 -5.24 -11.69 18.45
N THR A 78 -6.33 -11.82 19.21
CA THR A 78 -7.71 -12.09 18.75
C THR A 78 -8.41 -10.91 18.06
N THR A 79 -7.67 -9.92 17.56
CA THR A 79 -8.22 -8.71 16.92
C THR A 79 -8.05 -8.79 15.42
N ARG A 80 -9.10 -8.42 14.67
CA ARG A 80 -9.07 -8.33 13.21
C ARG A 80 -8.10 -7.23 12.81
N ARG A 81 -7.30 -7.46 11.76
CA ARG A 81 -6.32 -6.48 11.29
C ARG A 81 -6.53 -6.22 9.82
N LYS A 82 -6.59 -4.94 9.48
CA LYS A 82 -6.60 -4.48 8.10
C LYS A 82 -5.23 -3.88 7.80
N TYR A 83 -4.62 -4.30 6.70
CA TYR A 83 -3.33 -3.77 6.25
C TYR A 83 -3.50 -3.04 4.93
N SER A 84 -2.89 -1.87 4.83
CA SER A 84 -2.70 -1.17 3.56
C SER A 84 -1.36 -1.58 2.94
N VAL A 85 -1.41 -2.26 1.79
CA VAL A 85 -0.25 -2.63 0.98
C VAL A 85 -0.05 -1.59 -0.12
N LYS A 86 1.13 -0.99 -0.18
CA LYS A 86 1.55 -0.13 -1.29
C LYS A 86 2.53 -0.89 -2.17
N LEU A 87 2.33 -0.74 -3.47
CA LEU A 87 3.17 -1.30 -4.53
C LEU A 87 3.68 -0.14 -5.39
N ASP A 88 4.98 -0.12 -5.65
CA ASP A 88 5.57 0.72 -6.69
C ASP A 88 5.60 -0.06 -8.00
N LEU A 89 4.76 0.37 -8.94
CA LEU A 89 4.66 -0.24 -10.26
C LEU A 89 5.18 0.70 -11.35
N THR A 90 5.90 1.77 -11.02
CA THR A 90 6.45 2.72 -12.00
C THR A 90 7.31 2.01 -13.05
N ASN A 91 8.03 0.94 -12.67
CA ASN A 91 8.83 0.16 -13.60
C ASN A 91 8.03 -0.68 -14.61
N ILE A 92 6.71 -0.83 -14.41
CA ILE A 92 5.83 -1.63 -15.27
C ILE A 92 4.61 -0.84 -15.77
N GLU A 93 4.45 0.41 -15.37
CA GLU A 93 3.26 1.20 -15.70
C GLU A 93 3.11 1.47 -17.20
N ALA A 94 4.26 1.55 -17.91
CA ALA A 94 4.33 1.72 -19.36
C ALA A 94 4.16 0.40 -20.12
N ASP A 95 4.16 -0.75 -19.44
CA ASP A 95 3.93 -2.04 -20.08
C ASP A 95 2.47 -2.17 -20.53
N ALA A 96 2.28 -2.41 -21.83
CA ALA A 96 0.96 -2.59 -22.42
C ALA A 96 0.30 -3.92 -22.02
N SER A 97 1.10 -4.89 -21.58
CA SER A 97 0.65 -6.23 -21.15
C SER A 97 0.16 -6.22 -19.71
N PHE A 98 0.55 -5.21 -18.92
CA PHE A 98 0.09 -5.07 -17.53
C PHE A 98 -1.39 -4.66 -17.49
N SER A 99 -2.24 -5.54 -16.97
CA SER A 99 -3.68 -5.33 -16.85
C SER A 99 -4.18 -5.44 -15.41
N GLU A 100 -3.80 -6.52 -14.72
CA GLU A 100 -4.14 -6.79 -13.33
C GLU A 100 -3.07 -7.67 -12.65
N LEU A 101 -3.11 -7.68 -11.33
CA LEU A 101 -2.34 -8.59 -10.48
C LEU A 101 -3.22 -9.16 -9.37
N TYR A 102 -2.80 -10.25 -8.78
CA TYR A 102 -3.42 -10.86 -7.63
C TYR A 102 -2.55 -10.62 -6.40
N LEU A 103 -3.14 -10.04 -5.36
CA LEU A 103 -2.60 -10.10 -4.01
C LEU A 103 -3.35 -11.20 -3.27
N ALA A 104 -2.62 -12.13 -2.65
CA ALA A 104 -3.21 -13.18 -1.85
C ALA A 104 -2.73 -13.09 -0.41
N VAL A 105 -3.66 -13.25 0.52
CA VAL A 105 -3.36 -13.48 1.93
C VAL A 105 -3.41 -14.98 2.15
N LYS A 106 -2.34 -15.52 2.70
CA LYS A 106 -2.11 -16.94 2.87
C LYS A 106 -1.82 -17.27 4.32
N GLU A 107 -2.52 -18.25 4.87
CA GLU A 107 -2.30 -18.73 6.23
C GLU A 107 -1.51 -20.03 6.21
N LYS A 108 -0.49 -20.12 7.06
CA LYS A 108 0.31 -21.34 7.17
C LYS A 108 -0.53 -22.47 7.75
N ILE A 109 -0.50 -23.62 7.10
CA ILE A 109 -1.16 -24.85 7.57
C ILE A 109 -0.15 -25.67 8.39
N ASP A 110 0.97 -26.01 7.76
CA ASP A 110 2.06 -26.78 8.35
C ASP A 110 3.37 -26.49 7.58
N GLY A 111 4.51 -26.91 8.11
CA GLY A 111 5.80 -26.97 7.38
C GLY A 111 6.05 -25.80 6.40
N THR A 112 5.83 -26.05 5.12
CA THR A 112 5.94 -25.09 4.00
C THR A 112 4.60 -24.88 3.28
N ASN A 113 3.51 -25.46 3.77
CA ASN A 113 2.20 -25.40 3.14
C ASN A 113 1.39 -24.21 3.66
N TYR A 114 0.76 -23.50 2.73
CA TYR A 114 -0.09 -22.35 3.01
C TYR A 114 -1.42 -22.49 2.28
N ARG A 115 -2.51 -22.01 2.90
CA ARG A 115 -3.83 -21.86 2.26
C ARG A 115 -4.12 -20.42 1.96
N ALA A 116 -4.66 -20.10 0.79
CA ALA A 116 -5.18 -18.77 0.52
C ALA A 116 -6.47 -18.56 1.35
N ILE A 117 -6.48 -17.52 2.18
CA ILE A 117 -7.64 -17.10 2.97
C ILE A 117 -8.34 -15.89 2.37
N ASP A 118 -7.60 -15.07 1.62
CA ASP A 118 -8.14 -13.99 0.81
C ASP A 118 -7.34 -13.87 -0.48
N ARG A 119 -8.00 -13.42 -1.55
CA ARG A 119 -7.35 -13.07 -2.80
C ARG A 119 -8.06 -11.88 -3.40
N LYS A 120 -7.29 -10.84 -3.69
CA LYS A 120 -7.76 -9.61 -4.29
C LYS A 120 -7.16 -9.43 -5.67
N THR A 121 -8.02 -9.32 -6.67
CA THR A 121 -7.63 -8.84 -7.99
C THR A 121 -7.48 -7.34 -7.93
N VAL A 122 -6.32 -6.85 -8.33
CA VAL A 122 -5.95 -5.45 -8.36
C VAL A 122 -5.71 -5.08 -9.82
N THR A 123 -6.60 -4.27 -10.38
CA THR A 123 -6.44 -3.77 -11.75
C THR A 123 -5.48 -2.59 -11.79
N LYS A 124 -4.90 -2.33 -12.97
CA LYS A 124 -4.08 -1.13 -13.22
C LYS A 124 -4.77 0.17 -12.78
N ALA A 125 -6.10 0.25 -12.95
CA ALA A 125 -6.90 1.39 -12.51
C ALA A 125 -6.97 1.50 -10.97
N ASN A 126 -7.01 0.37 -10.25
CA ASN A 126 -7.01 0.39 -8.78
C ASN A 126 -5.69 0.96 -8.24
N ILE A 127 -4.55 0.61 -8.84
CA ILE A 127 -3.24 1.14 -8.41
C ILE A 127 -3.16 2.66 -8.65
N ALA A 128 -3.54 3.13 -9.83
CA ALA A 128 -3.51 4.56 -10.14
C ALA A 128 -4.41 5.40 -9.23
N ALA A 129 -5.58 4.85 -8.83
CA ALA A 129 -6.53 5.52 -7.94
C ALA A 129 -6.21 5.39 -6.44
N THR A 130 -5.22 4.58 -6.04
CA THR A 130 -4.90 4.29 -4.63
C THR A 130 -3.50 4.75 -4.21
N ALA A 131 -2.93 5.75 -4.90
CA ALA A 131 -1.63 6.36 -4.58
C ALA A 131 -1.47 6.67 -3.07
N GLU A 132 -2.57 7.02 -2.40
CA GLU A 132 -2.78 6.96 -0.93
C GLU A 132 -4.24 6.54 -0.67
N PRO A 133 -4.59 5.61 0.25
CA PRO A 133 -3.76 4.95 1.28
C PRO A 133 -3.19 3.57 0.88
N GLY A 134 -3.16 3.21 -0.41
CA GLY A 134 -2.75 1.90 -0.90
C GLY A 134 -3.87 0.86 -1.00
N ILE A 135 -3.53 -0.37 -1.38
CA ILE A 135 -4.46 -1.48 -1.57
C ILE A 135 -4.75 -2.13 -0.22
N ILE A 136 -5.99 -2.04 0.25
CA ILE A 136 -6.41 -2.64 1.53
C ILE A 136 -6.59 -4.15 1.35
N ILE A 137 -6.01 -4.92 2.27
CA ILE A 137 -6.21 -6.36 2.45
C ILE A 137 -6.71 -6.64 3.88
N ASP A 138 -7.59 -7.62 4.00
CA ASP A 138 -8.21 -8.02 5.26
C ASP A 138 -7.55 -9.30 5.79
N ILE A 139 -7.13 -9.28 7.06
CA ILE A 139 -6.64 -10.47 7.75
C ILE A 139 -7.63 -10.81 8.88
N PRO A 140 -8.25 -12.01 8.85
CA PRO A 140 -9.16 -12.46 9.91
C PRO A 140 -8.47 -12.51 11.29
N ALA A 141 -9.25 -12.24 12.34
CA ALA A 141 -8.75 -12.13 13.72
C ALA A 141 -8.18 -13.42 14.32
N THR A 142 -8.55 -14.57 13.77
CA THR A 142 -8.11 -15.89 14.24
C THR A 142 -6.96 -16.45 13.42
N SER A 143 -6.44 -15.68 12.45
CA SER A 143 -5.45 -16.17 11.52
C SER A 143 -4.03 -15.94 12.02
N GLU A 144 -3.21 -16.98 11.96
CA GLU A 144 -1.82 -16.98 12.46
C GLU A 144 -0.83 -17.31 11.34
N ASN A 145 0.42 -16.88 11.47
CA ASN A 145 1.49 -17.22 10.52
C ASN A 145 1.15 -16.85 9.07
N ILE A 146 0.72 -15.60 8.87
CA ILE A 146 0.25 -15.13 7.58
C ILE A 146 1.41 -14.77 6.67
N GLN A 147 1.25 -15.11 5.39
CA GLN A 147 2.07 -14.73 4.26
C GLN A 147 1.20 -13.89 3.31
N ILE A 148 1.74 -12.82 2.75
CA ILE A 148 1.13 -12.10 1.63
C ILE A 148 1.97 -12.39 0.40
N THR A 149 1.31 -12.74 -0.69
CA THR A 149 1.97 -12.97 -1.98
C THR A 149 1.38 -12.09 -3.07
N MET A 150 2.20 -11.82 -4.08
CA MET A 150 1.82 -11.09 -5.29
C MET A 150 2.04 -11.95 -6.53
N GLN A 151 1.12 -11.85 -7.49
CA GLN A 151 1.23 -12.53 -8.78
C GLN A 151 0.67 -11.68 -9.92
N MET A 152 1.36 -11.55 -11.06
CA MET A 152 0.77 -10.93 -12.25
C MET A 152 -0.22 -11.87 -12.94
N SER A 153 -1.30 -11.34 -13.51
CA SER A 153 -2.26 -12.15 -14.28
C SER A 153 -1.77 -12.50 -15.69
N THR A 154 -0.85 -11.70 -16.22
CA THR A 154 -0.28 -11.83 -17.55
C THR A 154 1.24 -11.71 -17.49
N ALA A 155 1.91 -12.31 -18.47
CA ALA A 155 3.32 -12.06 -18.70
C ALA A 155 3.50 -10.56 -19.03
N LEU A 156 4.49 -9.94 -18.42
CA LEU A 156 4.98 -8.63 -18.78
C LEU A 156 5.90 -8.74 -20.02
N ALA A 157 6.13 -7.62 -20.70
CA ALA A 157 7.04 -7.56 -21.85
C ALA A 157 8.51 -7.81 -21.46
N GLY A 158 8.84 -7.64 -20.18
CA GLY A 158 10.16 -7.94 -19.63
C GLY A 158 10.13 -8.04 -18.10
N ASP A 159 11.23 -8.51 -17.55
CA ASP A 159 11.43 -8.58 -16.11
C ASP A 159 11.48 -7.17 -15.51
N ALA A 160 10.98 -7.04 -14.29
CA ALA A 160 10.92 -5.76 -13.61
C ALA A 160 11.12 -5.89 -12.11
N THR A 161 11.82 -4.92 -11.51
CA THR A 161 11.89 -4.80 -10.05
C THR A 161 10.66 -4.09 -9.53
N ILE A 162 9.97 -4.72 -8.59
CA ILE A 162 8.79 -4.18 -7.92
C ILE A 162 9.16 -3.87 -6.48
N TYR A 163 8.85 -2.64 -6.04
CA TYR A 163 9.04 -2.22 -4.65
C TYR A 163 7.72 -2.29 -3.90
N TYR A 164 7.79 -2.58 -2.60
CA TYR A 164 6.60 -2.73 -1.77
C TYR A 164 6.79 -2.22 -0.35
N ALA A 165 5.72 -1.65 0.23
CA ALA A 165 5.70 -1.11 1.57
C ALA A 165 4.35 -1.37 2.23
N VAL A 166 4.37 -1.60 3.55
CA VAL A 166 3.17 -1.56 4.39
C VAL A 166 3.13 -0.22 5.07
N VAL A 167 1.98 0.43 4.97
CA VAL A 167 1.83 1.82 5.42
C VAL A 167 1.02 1.94 6.69
N LYS A 168 0.08 1.02 6.97
CA LYS A 168 -0.74 1.14 8.18
C LYS A 168 -1.39 -0.17 8.61
N GLU A 169 -1.26 -0.49 9.90
CA GLU A 169 -2.20 -1.36 10.60
C GLU A 169 -3.42 -0.52 10.93
N HIS A 170 -4.58 -0.88 10.38
CA HIS A 170 -5.85 -0.35 10.83
C HIS A 170 -6.39 -1.34 11.85
N LEU A 171 -6.24 -1.02 13.13
CA LEU A 171 -6.93 -1.72 14.21
C LEU A 171 -8.42 -1.36 14.10
N GLU A 172 -9.26 -2.38 13.95
CA GLU A 172 -10.72 -2.25 14.16
C GLU A 172 -11.07 -2.40 15.64
#